data_AF-A0A7J9S6D2-F1
#
_entry.id   AF-A0A7J9S6D2-F1
#
_cell.length_a   1.000
_cell.length_b   1.000
_cell.length_c   1.000
_cell.angle_alpha   90.00
_cell.angle_beta   90.00
_cell.angle_gamma   90.00
#
_symmetry.space_group_name_H-M   'P 1'
#
loop_
_entity.id
_entity.type
_entity.pdbx_description
1 polymer ?
#
loop_
_entity_poly.entity_id
_entity_poly.type
_entity_poly.pdbx_seq_one_letter_code
_entity_poly.pdbx_strand_id
1 'polypeptide(L)'
;MENSKTNKCYKWSIWAVMIFSVVLFASVITNMVIVANDFVDNSRYFLSTIAQTQGALGGILISLVLVAVQLSAQNHSIKTINTFLKSRDFWGFLTIYMISILYSITMLLIIPGNGVNVIIWGPIKFSILIYVQMFLLILSIYVTLCYVHYSINILRPETLFSETIESLYKENHSNEDLRDKLTILSDITNKSIESGDCSNAVKFIIDMSNKYPKIFKKHKKDKQEFLNIFSEKIYDFGEKGFKKDDSISNFSLDTLFEIYASRDNKNYEKELIQNLVKYCVETSKAQNSSSGMRIVNNCLNNIEKRLESASDEQFKNSLKELRNFVKKLK
;
A
#
# COMPACT_ATOMS: atom_id res chain seq x y z
N MET A 1 9.63 -2.77 -12.47
CA MET A 1 10.17 -4.15 -12.46
C MET A 1 11.22 -4.37 -11.36
N GLU A 2 11.46 -3.39 -10.50
CA GLU A 2 12.50 -3.39 -9.46
C GLU A 2 12.01 -3.99 -8.13
N ASN A 3 10.71 -3.87 -7.81
CA ASN A 3 10.09 -4.43 -6.60
C ASN A 3 10.05 -5.98 -6.54
N SER A 4 10.26 -6.70 -7.64
CA SER A 4 10.29 -8.19 -7.59
C SER A 4 11.67 -8.74 -7.18
N LYS A 5 12.75 -7.96 -7.36
CA LYS A 5 14.10 -8.35 -6.95
C LYS A 5 14.35 -8.08 -5.47
N THR A 6 13.83 -6.98 -4.94
CA THR A 6 13.88 -6.67 -3.49
C THR A 6 13.13 -7.74 -2.68
N ASN A 7 12.02 -8.25 -3.22
CA ASN A 7 11.26 -9.35 -2.63
C ASN A 7 11.97 -10.72 -2.63
N LYS A 8 13.06 -10.90 -3.38
CA LYS A 8 13.90 -12.11 -3.27
C LYS A 8 15.01 -11.93 -2.23
N CYS A 9 15.67 -10.78 -2.19
CA CYS A 9 16.74 -10.52 -1.22
C CYS A 9 16.28 -10.58 0.24
N TYR A 10 15.09 -10.07 0.58
CA TYR A 10 14.60 -10.17 1.96
C TYR A 10 14.37 -11.63 2.37
N LYS A 11 13.82 -12.47 1.48
CA LYS A 11 13.61 -13.90 1.76
C LYS A 11 14.93 -14.61 2.05
N TRP A 12 15.98 -14.33 1.26
CA TRP A 12 17.31 -14.90 1.49
C TRP A 12 17.96 -14.39 2.78
N SER A 13 17.74 -13.12 3.15
CA SER A 13 18.21 -12.59 4.44
C SER A 13 17.51 -13.26 5.63
N ILE A 14 16.21 -13.57 5.50
CA ILE A 14 15.45 -14.31 6.51
C ILE A 14 16.00 -15.72 6.68
N TRP A 15 16.28 -16.42 5.58
CA TRP A 15 16.89 -17.75 5.64
C TRP A 15 18.31 -17.73 6.19
N ALA A 16 19.13 -16.77 5.79
CA ALA A 16 20.50 -16.63 6.28
C ALA A 16 20.52 -16.34 7.79
N VAL A 17 19.62 -15.48 8.28
CA VAL A 17 19.53 -15.18 9.71
C VAL A 17 18.87 -16.32 10.49
N MET A 18 17.90 -17.05 9.92
CA MET A 18 17.42 -18.29 10.55
C MET A 18 18.54 -19.32 10.69
N ILE A 19 19.32 -19.54 9.63
CA ILE A 19 20.46 -20.45 9.67
C ILE A 19 21.50 -19.96 10.68
N PHE A 20 21.81 -18.66 10.69
CA PHE A 20 22.73 -18.06 11.64
C PHE A 20 22.24 -18.17 13.09
N SER A 21 20.94 -17.98 13.33
CA SER A 21 20.29 -18.18 14.63
C SER A 21 20.37 -19.64 15.08
N VAL A 22 20.12 -20.59 14.17
CA VAL A 22 20.29 -22.03 14.42
C VAL A 22 21.75 -22.38 14.73
N VAL A 23 22.72 -21.78 14.01
CA VAL A 23 24.16 -22.00 14.24
C VAL A 23 24.61 -21.41 15.57
N LEU A 24 24.21 -20.17 15.89
CA LEU A 24 24.49 -19.56 17.19
C LEU A 24 23.87 -20.37 18.32
N PHE A 25 22.62 -20.80 18.15
CA PHE A 25 21.93 -21.64 19.11
C PHE A 25 22.65 -22.98 19.32
N ALA A 26 23.03 -23.67 18.25
CA ALA A 26 23.83 -24.89 18.32
C ALA A 26 25.19 -24.67 19.01
N SER A 27 25.84 -23.52 18.77
CA SER A 27 27.12 -23.16 19.42
C SER A 27 26.97 -22.85 20.91
N VAL A 28 25.84 -22.29 21.33
CA VAL A 28 25.54 -22.04 22.75
C VAL A 28 25.20 -23.35 23.46
N ILE A 29 24.46 -24.25 22.81
CA ILE A 29 24.19 -25.60 23.32
C ILE A 29 25.51 -26.35 23.57
N THR A 30 26.43 -26.39 22.61
CA THR A 30 27.68 -27.14 22.77
C THR A 30 28.57 -26.58 23.88
N ASN A 31 28.56 -25.26 24.12
CA ASN A 31 29.34 -24.62 25.17
C ASN A 31 28.68 -24.67 26.56
N MET A 32 27.34 -24.67 26.66
CA MET A 32 26.63 -24.71 27.96
C MET A 32 26.24 -26.10 28.46
N VAL A 33 26.26 -27.15 27.62
CA VAL A 33 26.13 -28.56 28.07
C VAL A 33 27.19 -28.94 29.12
N ILE A 34 28.26 -28.14 29.26
CA ILE A 34 29.33 -28.33 30.25
C ILE A 34 28.96 -27.79 31.65
N VAL A 35 27.94 -26.92 31.80
CA VAL A 35 27.75 -26.11 33.03
C VAL A 35 26.46 -26.42 33.83
N ALA A 36 25.48 -27.12 33.26
CA ALA A 36 24.14 -27.19 33.86
C ALA A 36 23.85 -28.48 34.65
N ASN A 37 24.02 -28.46 35.98
CA ASN A 37 23.50 -29.50 36.86
C ASN A 37 22.65 -29.03 38.07
N ASP A 38 22.43 -27.72 38.34
CA ASP A 38 21.84 -27.32 39.65
C ASP A 38 20.90 -26.07 39.69
N PHE A 39 20.01 -25.86 38.71
CA PHE A 39 19.25 -24.58 38.63
C PHE A 39 17.73 -24.69 38.34
N VAL A 40 16.98 -25.48 39.12
CA VAL A 40 15.52 -25.64 38.93
C VAL A 40 14.75 -24.33 39.17
N ASP A 41 15.00 -23.63 40.29
CA ASP A 41 14.25 -22.40 40.64
C ASP A 41 14.57 -21.23 39.71
N ASN A 42 15.85 -21.06 39.35
CA ASN A 42 16.27 -20.06 38.38
C ASN A 42 15.62 -20.30 37.00
N SER A 43 15.44 -21.57 36.62
CA SER A 43 14.77 -21.93 35.37
C SER A 43 13.28 -21.58 35.37
N ARG A 44 12.58 -21.78 36.49
CA ARG A 44 11.17 -21.39 36.63
C ARG A 44 10.98 -19.88 36.53
N TYR A 45 11.82 -19.12 37.23
CA TYR A 45 11.79 -17.67 37.15
C TYR A 45 12.05 -17.22 35.70
N PHE A 46 13.10 -17.74 35.08
CA PHE A 46 13.46 -17.41 33.70
C PHE A 46 12.33 -17.71 32.69
N LEU A 47 11.72 -18.89 32.76
CA LEU A 47 10.61 -19.27 31.88
C LEU A 47 9.36 -18.40 32.11
N SER A 48 9.07 -18.04 33.36
CA SER A 48 7.95 -17.14 33.68
C SER A 48 8.19 -15.75 33.11
N THR A 49 9.41 -15.20 33.27
CA THR A 49 9.79 -13.93 32.67
C THR A 49 9.67 -13.96 31.15
N ILE A 50 10.11 -15.05 30.50
CA ILE A 50 9.97 -15.19 29.04
C ILE A 50 8.51 -15.16 28.61
N ALA A 51 7.65 -15.94 29.25
CA ALA A 51 6.22 -15.98 28.92
C ALA A 51 5.59 -14.59 29.04
N GLN A 52 5.91 -13.84 30.11
CA GLN A 52 5.42 -12.49 30.34
C GLN A 52 5.95 -11.50 29.31
N THR A 53 7.26 -11.51 29.02
CA THR A 53 7.86 -10.62 28.01
C THR A 53 7.31 -10.90 26.62
N GLN A 54 7.12 -12.17 26.24
CA GLN A 54 6.49 -12.53 24.97
C GLN A 54 5.03 -12.09 24.91
N GLY A 55 4.25 -12.28 25.99
CA GLY A 55 2.89 -11.75 26.07
C GLY A 55 2.83 -10.23 25.88
N ALA A 56 3.73 -9.49 26.56
CA ALA A 56 3.82 -8.04 26.46
C ALA A 56 4.21 -7.56 25.05
N LEU A 57 5.24 -8.16 24.44
CA LEU A 57 5.66 -7.84 23.07
C LEU A 57 4.57 -8.16 22.05
N GLY A 58 3.89 -9.29 22.20
CA GLY A 58 2.74 -9.66 21.37
C GLY A 58 1.62 -8.62 21.47
N GLY A 59 1.30 -8.17 22.68
CA GLY A 59 0.33 -7.09 22.92
C GLY A 59 0.70 -5.78 22.22
N ILE A 60 1.95 -5.32 22.38
CA ILE A 60 2.46 -4.11 21.71
C ILE A 60 2.32 -4.21 20.19
N LEU A 61 2.66 -5.37 19.61
CA LEU A 61 2.58 -5.57 18.17
C LEU A 61 1.14 -5.58 17.66
N ILE A 62 0.23 -6.23 18.37
CA ILE A 62 -1.20 -6.19 18.05
C ILE A 62 -1.70 -4.76 18.12
N SER A 63 -1.34 -3.99 19.15
CA SER A 63 -1.69 -2.57 19.25
C SER A 63 -1.14 -1.75 18.09
N LEU A 64 0.12 -1.97 17.69
CA LEU A 64 0.73 -1.28 16.54
C LEU A 64 0.02 -1.62 15.24
N VAL A 65 -0.33 -2.89 15.02
CA VAL A 65 -1.11 -3.33 13.85
C VAL A 65 -2.51 -2.71 13.87
N LEU A 66 -3.17 -2.65 15.02
CA LEU A 66 -4.48 -2.00 15.15
C LEU A 66 -4.40 -0.50 14.87
N VAL A 67 -3.39 0.21 15.37
CA VAL A 67 -3.16 1.62 15.07
C VAL A 67 -2.87 1.81 13.58
N ALA A 68 -2.04 0.96 13.00
CA ALA A 68 -1.76 0.96 11.57
C ALA A 68 -3.03 0.75 10.73
N VAL A 69 -3.87 -0.21 11.13
CA VAL A 69 -5.18 -0.46 10.52
C VAL A 69 -6.10 0.74 10.68
N GLN A 70 -6.13 1.37 11.85
CA GLN A 70 -6.93 2.57 12.11
C GLN A 70 -6.47 3.76 11.25
N LEU A 71 -5.17 4.02 11.18
CA LEU A 71 -4.59 5.04 10.31
C LEU A 71 -4.87 4.74 8.84
N SER A 72 -4.75 3.47 8.43
CA SER A 72 -5.13 3.04 7.10
C SER A 72 -6.62 3.21 6.84
N ALA A 73 -7.49 3.00 7.83
CA ALA A 73 -8.94 3.19 7.71
C ALA A 73 -9.36 4.67 7.66
N GLN A 74 -8.60 5.54 8.33
CA GLN A 74 -8.78 7.00 8.31
C GLN A 74 -8.19 7.62 7.03
N ASN A 75 -7.17 7.00 6.46
CA ASN A 75 -6.50 7.47 5.25
C ASN A 75 -7.05 6.84 3.97
N HIS A 76 -7.64 5.65 4.07
CA HIS A 76 -8.14 4.85 2.95
C HIS A 76 -9.47 4.20 3.35
N SER A 77 -10.38 4.03 2.39
CA SER A 77 -11.67 3.35 2.61
C SER A 77 -11.52 2.04 3.40
N ILE A 78 -12.50 1.75 4.27
CA ILE A 78 -12.61 0.62 5.22
C ILE A 78 -12.20 -0.74 4.59
N LYS A 79 -12.30 -0.88 3.26
CA LYS A 79 -11.97 -2.09 2.51
C LYS A 79 -10.46 -2.43 2.49
N THR A 80 -9.56 -1.45 2.70
CA THR A 80 -8.09 -1.70 2.81
C THR A 80 -7.76 -2.53 4.06
N ILE A 81 -8.60 -2.46 5.09
CA ILE A 81 -8.47 -3.22 6.34
C ILE A 81 -8.58 -4.73 6.10
N ASN A 82 -9.45 -5.15 5.18
CA ASN A 82 -9.64 -6.57 4.86
C ASN A 82 -8.37 -7.18 4.25
N THR A 83 -7.57 -6.40 3.53
CA THR A 83 -6.29 -6.88 2.98
C THR A 83 -5.26 -7.12 4.09
N PHE A 84 -5.24 -6.27 5.12
CA PHE A 84 -4.34 -6.42 6.28
C PHE A 84 -4.74 -7.58 7.19
N LEU A 85 -6.00 -7.64 7.63
CA LEU A 85 -6.50 -8.66 8.56
C LEU A 85 -6.56 -10.06 7.93
N LYS A 86 -6.68 -10.16 6.61
CA LYS A 86 -6.67 -11.42 5.87
C LYS A 86 -5.28 -11.84 5.40
N SER A 87 -4.24 -11.05 5.70
CA SER A 87 -2.87 -11.39 5.34
C SER A 87 -2.44 -12.67 6.09
N ARG A 88 -2.03 -13.68 5.33
CA ARG A 88 -1.54 -14.96 5.87
C ARG A 88 -0.32 -14.75 6.79
N ASP A 89 0.45 -13.69 6.53
CA ASP A 89 1.67 -13.36 7.25
C ASP A 89 1.37 -12.88 8.68
N PHE A 90 0.32 -12.08 8.90
CA PHE A 90 -0.11 -11.66 10.24
C PHE A 90 -0.57 -12.86 11.08
N TRP A 91 -1.41 -13.72 10.52
CA TRP A 91 -1.88 -14.93 11.22
C TRP A 91 -0.74 -15.91 11.51
N GLY A 92 0.19 -16.10 10.56
CA GLY A 92 1.36 -16.93 10.78
C GLY A 92 2.25 -16.41 11.91
N PHE A 93 2.50 -15.10 11.94
CA PHE A 93 3.21 -14.43 13.03
C PHE A 93 2.52 -14.68 14.39
N LEU A 94 1.21 -14.45 14.44
CA LEU A 94 0.42 -14.63 15.67
C LEU A 94 0.46 -16.09 16.16
N THR A 95 0.33 -17.06 15.26
CA THR A 95 0.38 -18.49 15.59
C THR A 95 1.74 -18.88 16.19
N ILE A 96 2.85 -18.41 15.61
CA ILE A 96 4.20 -18.68 16.15
C ILE A 96 4.34 -18.13 17.57
N TYR A 97 3.84 -16.92 17.83
CA TYR A 97 3.84 -16.31 19.16
C TYR A 97 3.02 -17.11 20.16
N MET A 98 1.80 -17.51 19.78
CA MET A 98 0.92 -18.29 20.65
C MET A 98 1.54 -19.66 20.97
N ILE A 99 2.18 -20.33 20.01
CA ILE A 99 2.90 -21.58 20.25
C ILE A 99 4.05 -21.37 21.25
N SER A 100 4.84 -20.31 21.10
CA SER A 100 5.95 -20.01 22.01
C SER A 100 5.48 -19.71 23.44
N ILE A 101 4.39 -18.97 23.60
CA ILE A 101 3.80 -18.66 24.91
C ILE A 101 3.23 -19.93 25.55
N LEU A 102 2.45 -20.72 24.79
CA LEU A 102 1.88 -21.98 25.28
C LEU A 102 2.96 -22.98 25.66
N TYR A 103 4.07 -23.04 24.91
CA TYR A 103 5.21 -23.86 25.26
C TYR A 103 5.82 -23.40 26.59
N SER A 104 6.06 -22.10 26.77
CA SER A 104 6.58 -21.53 28.03
C SER A 104 5.72 -21.88 29.24
N ILE A 105 4.39 -21.75 29.10
CA ILE A 105 3.42 -22.06 30.16
C ILE A 105 3.41 -23.56 30.46
N THR A 106 3.38 -24.39 29.41
CA THR A 106 3.40 -25.85 29.53
C THR A 106 4.66 -26.30 30.26
N MET A 107 5.80 -25.71 29.95
CA MET A 107 7.08 -25.99 30.59
C MET A 107 7.08 -25.56 32.06
N LEU A 108 6.45 -24.43 32.38
CA LEU A 108 6.25 -24.01 33.77
C LEU A 108 5.46 -25.02 34.60
N LEU A 109 4.40 -25.60 34.01
CA LEU A 109 3.55 -26.62 34.65
C LEU A 109 4.28 -27.95 34.86
N ILE A 110 5.22 -28.25 33.97
CA ILE A 110 5.95 -29.51 33.93
C ILE A 110 7.09 -29.56 34.96
N ILE A 111 7.71 -28.42 35.30
CA ILE A 111 8.85 -28.40 36.22
C ILE A 111 8.39 -28.85 37.61
N PRO A 112 8.87 -29.99 38.13
CA PRO A 112 8.49 -30.50 39.43
C PRO A 112 9.17 -29.68 40.51
N GLY A 113 8.47 -29.48 41.64
CA GLY A 113 9.03 -28.76 42.78
C GLY A 113 10.30 -29.39 43.35
N ASN A 114 10.51 -30.69 43.12
CA ASN A 114 11.50 -31.49 43.84
C ASN A 114 12.36 -32.35 42.91
N GLY A 115 13.00 -31.78 41.88
CA GLY A 115 14.12 -32.42 41.17
C GLY A 115 13.87 -33.79 40.50
N VAL A 116 12.63 -34.22 40.37
CA VAL A 116 12.30 -35.51 39.75
C VAL A 116 12.48 -35.39 38.24
N ASN A 117 13.25 -36.31 37.65
CA ASN A 117 13.42 -36.40 36.20
C ASN A 117 12.06 -36.41 35.50
N VAL A 118 11.72 -35.32 34.82
CA VAL A 118 10.48 -35.22 34.08
C VAL A 118 10.64 -36.01 32.78
N ILE A 119 10.10 -37.24 32.77
CA ILE A 119 10.00 -38.05 31.56
C ILE A 119 8.73 -37.61 30.84
N ILE A 120 8.83 -36.58 30.01
CA ILE A 120 7.78 -36.25 29.04
C ILE A 120 8.30 -36.72 27.69
N TRP A 121 7.66 -37.77 27.17
CA TRP A 121 7.93 -38.36 25.86
C TRP A 121 9.31 -39.04 25.70
N GLY A 122 9.90 -39.51 26.81
CA GLY A 122 11.17 -40.25 26.82
C GLY A 122 12.24 -39.59 27.70
N PRO A 123 13.49 -40.10 27.71
CA PRO A 123 14.59 -39.58 28.51
C PRO A 123 15.18 -38.29 27.89
N ILE A 124 14.36 -37.27 27.70
CA ILE A 124 14.81 -35.97 27.20
C ILE A 124 15.30 -35.15 28.41
N LYS A 125 16.56 -34.70 28.36
CA LYS A 125 17.15 -33.88 29.43
C LYS A 125 16.42 -32.54 29.54
N PHE A 126 16.12 -32.12 30.76
CA PHE A 126 15.49 -30.82 31.06
C PHE A 126 16.25 -29.62 30.47
N SER A 127 17.58 -29.71 30.35
CA SER A 127 18.39 -28.68 29.70
C SER A 127 18.01 -28.47 28.23
N ILE A 128 17.73 -29.54 27.47
CA ILE A 128 17.33 -29.48 26.06
C ILE A 128 16.03 -28.70 25.92
N LEU A 129 15.10 -28.94 26.82
CA LEU A 129 13.80 -28.29 26.92
C LEU A 129 13.96 -26.76 27.15
N ILE A 130 14.83 -26.32 28.08
CA ILE A 130 15.13 -24.89 28.26
C ILE A 130 15.75 -24.27 27.00
N TYR A 131 16.69 -24.98 26.36
CA TYR A 131 17.30 -24.46 25.14
C TYR A 131 16.24 -24.28 24.04
N VAL A 132 15.35 -25.24 23.82
CA VAL A 132 14.27 -25.09 22.83
C VAL A 132 13.46 -23.82 23.11
N GLN A 133 13.21 -23.49 24.38
CA GLN A 133 12.54 -22.23 24.72
C GLN A 133 13.40 -20.99 24.39
N MET A 134 14.70 -20.99 24.67
CA MET A 134 15.59 -19.89 24.28
C MET A 134 15.63 -19.70 22.76
N PHE A 135 15.62 -20.78 21.98
CA PHE A 135 15.53 -20.72 20.53
C PHE A 135 14.22 -20.11 20.07
N LEU A 136 13.08 -20.55 20.63
CA LEU A 136 11.76 -19.98 20.33
C LEU A 136 11.71 -18.49 20.68
N LEU A 137 12.34 -18.06 21.77
CA LEU A 137 12.44 -16.65 22.13
C LEU A 137 13.22 -15.84 21.08
N ILE A 138 14.42 -16.26 20.73
CA ILE A 138 15.24 -15.56 19.73
C ILE A 138 14.51 -15.51 18.38
N LEU A 139 13.90 -16.63 17.97
CA LEU A 139 13.08 -16.71 16.76
C LEU A 139 11.89 -15.73 16.83
N SER A 140 11.18 -15.67 17.95
CA SER A 140 10.03 -14.77 18.12
C SER A 140 10.42 -13.29 18.00
N ILE A 141 11.52 -12.87 18.64
CA ILE A 141 12.04 -11.50 18.55
C ILE A 141 12.45 -11.20 17.11
N TYR A 142 13.12 -12.13 16.44
CA TYR A 142 13.56 -11.94 15.06
C TYR A 142 12.37 -11.78 14.11
N VAL A 143 11.40 -12.71 14.15
CA VAL A 143 10.20 -12.64 13.32
C VAL A 143 9.43 -11.36 13.60
N THR A 144 9.35 -10.91 14.87
CA THR A 144 8.79 -9.61 15.24
C THR A 144 9.47 -8.46 14.51
N LEU A 145 10.80 -8.36 14.55
CA LEU A 145 11.52 -7.26 13.90
C LEU A 145 11.29 -7.24 12.39
N CYS A 146 11.31 -8.42 11.76
CA CYS A 146 10.99 -8.55 10.34
C CYS A 146 9.55 -8.12 10.03
N TYR A 147 8.58 -8.52 10.86
CA TYR A 147 7.18 -8.19 10.66
C TYR A 147 6.90 -6.71 10.86
N VAL A 148 7.53 -6.07 11.85
CA VAL A 148 7.44 -4.61 12.06
C VAL A 148 7.99 -3.87 10.85
N HIS A 149 9.18 -4.26 10.37
CA HIS A 149 9.78 -3.65 9.20
C HIS A 149 8.88 -3.80 7.95
N TYR A 150 8.34 -5.00 7.74
CA TYR A 150 7.38 -5.27 6.66
C TYR A 150 6.13 -4.41 6.78
N SER A 151 5.53 -4.35 7.99
CA SER A 151 4.32 -3.57 8.26
C SER A 151 4.53 -2.08 7.99
N ILE A 152 5.66 -1.50 8.43
CA ILE A 152 6.00 -0.09 8.15
C ILE A 152 6.12 0.16 6.65
N ASN A 153 6.73 -0.75 5.89
CA ASN A 153 6.91 -0.59 4.45
C ASN A 153 5.58 -0.69 3.69
N ILE A 154 4.68 -1.58 4.13
CA ILE A 154 3.37 -1.76 3.52
C ILE A 154 2.44 -0.58 3.84
N LEU A 155 2.61 0.08 4.99
CA LEU A 155 1.83 1.27 5.37
C LEU A 155 2.20 2.53 4.59
N ARG A 156 3.29 2.50 3.81
CA ARG A 156 3.64 3.63 2.96
C ARG A 156 2.59 3.79 1.86
N PRO A 157 2.07 5.01 1.64
CA PRO A 157 1.01 5.25 0.65
C PRO A 157 1.45 4.82 -0.76
N GLU A 158 2.74 4.97 -1.08
CA GLU A 158 3.32 4.52 -2.35
C GLU A 158 3.20 3.00 -2.56
N THR A 159 3.47 2.21 -1.52
CA THR A 159 3.38 0.76 -1.59
C THR A 159 1.93 0.34 -1.76
N LEU A 160 1.01 0.86 -0.92
CA LEU A 160 -0.42 0.60 -1.00
C LEU A 160 -0.99 0.95 -2.38
N PHE A 161 -0.60 2.10 -2.92
CA PHE A 161 -1.00 2.53 -4.25
C PHE A 161 -0.51 1.57 -5.34
N SER A 162 0.78 1.20 -5.30
CA SER A 162 1.37 0.30 -6.29
C SER A 162 0.74 -1.10 -6.26
N GLU A 163 0.46 -1.64 -5.08
CA GLU A 163 -0.20 -2.93 -4.89
C GLU A 163 -1.66 -2.89 -5.34
N THR A 164 -2.39 -1.82 -5.02
CA THR A 164 -3.78 -1.64 -5.43
C THR A 164 -3.89 -1.59 -6.95
N ILE A 165 -3.02 -0.81 -7.60
CA ILE A 165 -2.94 -0.76 -9.07
C ILE A 165 -2.53 -2.11 -9.67
N GLU A 166 -1.59 -2.83 -9.05
CA GLU A 166 -1.16 -4.14 -9.56
C GLU A 166 -2.27 -5.20 -9.41
N SER A 167 -3.06 -5.12 -8.34
CA SER A 167 -4.23 -5.99 -8.13
C SER A 167 -5.30 -5.77 -9.20
N LEU A 168 -5.54 -4.52 -9.61
CA LEU A 168 -6.41 -4.17 -10.73
C LEU A 168 -5.98 -4.82 -12.04
N TYR A 169 -4.68 -5.05 -12.21
CA TYR A 169 -4.13 -5.67 -13.41
C TYR A 169 -4.23 -7.20 -13.42
N LYS A 170 -3.90 -7.86 -12.29
CA LYS A 170 -3.75 -9.32 -12.24
C LYS A 170 -5.08 -10.08 -12.27
N GLU A 171 -6.08 -9.59 -11.56
CA GLU A 171 -7.33 -10.34 -11.34
C GLU A 171 -8.43 -9.93 -12.33
N ASN A 172 -9.41 -10.82 -12.55
CA ASN A 172 -10.62 -10.53 -13.33
C ASN A 172 -11.68 -10.05 -12.35
N HIS A 173 -11.79 -8.72 -12.23
CA HIS A 173 -12.68 -8.08 -11.26
C HIS A 173 -14.09 -7.94 -11.78
N SER A 174 -15.07 -8.03 -10.89
CA SER A 174 -16.41 -7.52 -11.14
C SER A 174 -16.38 -5.98 -11.21
N ASN A 175 -17.40 -5.37 -11.82
CA ASN A 175 -17.47 -3.90 -11.92
C ASN A 175 -17.52 -3.21 -10.55
N GLU A 176 -18.11 -3.88 -9.55
CA GLU A 176 -18.18 -3.38 -8.18
C GLU A 176 -16.79 -3.32 -7.53
N ASP A 177 -15.96 -4.35 -7.72
CA ASP A 177 -14.58 -4.38 -7.20
C ASP A 177 -13.65 -3.40 -7.94
N LEU A 178 -13.88 -3.17 -9.24
CA LEU A 178 -13.20 -2.12 -10.00
C LEU A 178 -13.48 -0.73 -9.44
N ARG A 179 -14.76 -0.42 -9.20
CA ARG A 179 -15.18 0.87 -8.67
C ARG A 179 -14.62 1.11 -7.28
N ASP A 180 -14.61 0.08 -6.44
CA ASP A 180 -14.02 0.14 -5.11
C ASP A 180 -12.53 0.44 -5.16
N LYS A 181 -11.77 -0.28 -5.99
CA LYS A 181 -10.32 -0.10 -6.13
C LYS A 181 -9.96 1.26 -6.72
N LEU A 182 -10.71 1.74 -7.71
CA LEU A 182 -10.56 3.11 -8.22
C LEU A 182 -10.84 4.16 -7.16
N THR A 183 -11.83 3.93 -6.29
CA THR A 183 -12.14 4.83 -5.18
C THR A 183 -10.99 4.86 -4.17
N ILE A 184 -10.40 3.71 -3.84
CA ILE A 184 -9.21 3.65 -2.97
C ILE A 184 -8.05 4.45 -3.57
N LEU A 185 -7.76 4.27 -4.87
CA LEU A 185 -6.71 5.03 -5.55
C LEU A 185 -7.00 6.54 -5.56
N SER A 186 -8.27 6.89 -5.74
CA SER A 186 -8.73 8.28 -5.69
C SER A 186 -8.56 8.89 -4.31
N ASP A 187 -8.88 8.17 -3.24
CA ASP A 187 -8.73 8.66 -1.89
C ASP A 187 -7.25 8.85 -1.52
N ILE A 188 -6.38 7.91 -1.90
CA ILE A 188 -4.92 8.03 -1.72
C ILE A 188 -4.39 9.28 -2.43
N THR A 189 -4.80 9.48 -3.68
CA THR A 189 -4.35 10.61 -4.50
C THR A 189 -4.87 11.92 -3.93
N ASN A 190 -6.16 12.02 -3.62
CA ASN A 190 -6.77 13.20 -3.00
C ASN A 190 -6.11 13.56 -1.67
N LYS A 191 -5.81 12.57 -0.83
CA LYS A 191 -5.12 12.81 0.45
C LYS A 191 -3.69 13.31 0.25
N SER A 192 -3.01 12.89 -0.81
CA SER A 192 -1.68 13.40 -1.18
C SER A 192 -1.77 14.86 -1.63
N ILE A 193 -2.79 15.22 -2.42
CA ILE A 193 -3.09 16.61 -2.79
C ILE A 193 -3.40 17.45 -1.55
N GLU A 194 -4.29 16.96 -0.66
CA GLU A 194 -4.71 17.65 0.56
C GLU A 194 -3.59 17.83 1.59
N SER A 195 -2.63 16.91 1.66
CA SER A 195 -1.44 17.04 2.49
C SER A 195 -0.36 17.94 1.88
N GLY A 196 -0.47 18.27 0.59
CA GLY A 196 0.51 19.11 -0.13
C GLY A 196 1.73 18.33 -0.65
N ASP A 197 1.68 17.00 -0.63
CA ASP A 197 2.69 16.14 -1.25
C ASP A 197 2.41 16.00 -2.76
N CYS A 198 2.62 17.11 -3.47
CA CYS A 198 2.30 17.24 -4.89
C CYS A 198 3.14 16.29 -5.75
N SER A 199 4.39 16.00 -5.33
CA SER A 199 5.28 15.06 -6.04
C SER A 199 4.68 13.65 -6.08
N ASN A 200 4.19 13.16 -4.94
CA ASN A 200 3.55 11.84 -4.89
C ASN A 200 2.19 11.84 -5.61
N ALA A 201 1.39 12.90 -5.48
CA ALA A 201 0.13 13.02 -6.20
C ALA A 201 0.33 12.95 -7.74
N VAL A 202 1.31 13.67 -8.28
CA VAL A 202 1.65 13.63 -9.71
C VAL A 202 2.12 12.24 -10.13
N LYS A 203 3.01 11.61 -9.34
CA LYS A 203 3.47 10.23 -9.58
C LYS A 203 2.31 9.25 -9.65
N PHE A 204 1.33 9.37 -8.75
CA PHE A 204 0.13 8.54 -8.72
C PHE A 204 -0.74 8.72 -9.96
N ILE A 205 -0.98 9.96 -10.40
CA ILE A 205 -1.74 10.25 -11.62
C ILE A 205 -1.04 9.65 -12.85
N ILE A 206 0.28 9.82 -12.96
CA ILE A 206 1.08 9.25 -14.05
C ILE A 206 1.00 7.71 -14.06
N ASP A 207 1.15 7.07 -12.90
CA ASP A 207 1.09 5.61 -12.79
C ASP A 207 -0.30 5.05 -13.14
N MET A 208 -1.36 5.76 -12.76
CA MET A 208 -2.73 5.46 -13.19
C MET A 208 -2.88 5.60 -14.71
N SER A 209 -2.43 6.72 -15.27
CA SER A 209 -2.50 7.00 -16.71
C SER A 209 -1.76 5.94 -17.54
N ASN A 210 -0.51 5.63 -17.18
CA ASN A 210 0.33 4.66 -17.91
C ASN A 210 -0.25 3.24 -17.93
N LYS A 211 -0.99 2.86 -16.88
CA LYS A 211 -1.58 1.51 -16.76
C LYS A 211 -3.01 1.44 -17.25
N TYR A 212 -3.71 2.57 -17.35
CA TYR A 212 -5.07 2.67 -17.84
C TYR A 212 -5.30 1.94 -19.19
N PRO A 213 -4.47 2.11 -20.25
CA PRO A 213 -4.70 1.45 -21.54
C PRO A 213 -4.73 -0.08 -21.45
N LYS A 214 -3.97 -0.66 -20.51
CA LYS A 214 -3.93 -2.11 -20.29
C LYS A 214 -5.18 -2.60 -19.56
N ILE A 215 -5.63 -1.86 -18.55
CA ILE A 215 -6.88 -2.15 -17.82
C ILE A 215 -8.06 -2.05 -18.79
N PHE A 216 -8.10 -0.99 -19.61
CA PHE A 216 -9.14 -0.75 -20.60
C PHE A 216 -9.25 -1.87 -21.66
N LYS A 217 -8.13 -2.43 -22.13
CA LYS A 217 -8.14 -3.55 -23.08
C LYS A 217 -8.72 -4.85 -22.49
N LYS A 218 -8.56 -5.07 -21.18
CA LYS A 218 -8.99 -6.30 -20.49
C LYS A 218 -10.50 -6.32 -20.24
N HIS A 219 -11.11 -5.16 -19.94
CA HIS A 219 -12.54 -5.04 -19.59
C HIS A 219 -13.42 -4.69 -20.80
N LYS A 220 -13.57 -5.62 -21.77
CA LYS A 220 -14.30 -5.35 -23.03
C LYS A 220 -15.81 -5.09 -22.90
N LYS A 221 -16.50 -5.66 -21.90
CA LYS A 221 -17.97 -5.55 -21.76
C LYS A 221 -18.43 -4.21 -21.17
N ASP A 222 -17.66 -3.66 -20.22
CA ASP A 222 -18.08 -2.50 -19.41
C ASP A 222 -17.15 -1.29 -19.59
N LYS A 223 -16.59 -1.17 -20.80
CA LYS A 223 -15.63 -0.13 -21.19
C LYS A 223 -16.10 1.28 -20.86
N GLN A 224 -17.38 1.54 -21.06
CA GLN A 224 -17.92 2.90 -21.02
C GLN A 224 -18.17 3.40 -19.60
N GLU A 225 -18.66 2.53 -18.72
CA GLU A 225 -18.87 2.83 -17.31
C GLU A 225 -17.53 3.03 -16.58
N PHE A 226 -16.58 2.12 -16.78
CA PHE A 226 -15.23 2.25 -16.21
C PHE A 226 -14.55 3.55 -16.66
N LEU A 227 -14.67 3.88 -17.95
CA LEU A 227 -14.17 5.12 -18.52
C LEU A 227 -14.76 6.36 -17.85
N ASN A 228 -16.09 6.39 -17.67
CA ASN A 228 -16.76 7.53 -17.06
C ASN A 228 -16.28 7.72 -15.62
N ILE A 229 -16.27 6.64 -14.83
CA ILE A 229 -15.79 6.68 -13.43
C ILE A 229 -14.33 7.14 -13.37
N PHE A 230 -13.46 6.59 -14.22
CA PHE A 230 -12.05 6.95 -14.23
C PHE A 230 -11.84 8.42 -14.64
N SER A 231 -12.52 8.89 -15.68
CA SER A 231 -12.46 10.28 -16.11
C SER A 231 -12.96 11.26 -15.05
N GLU A 232 -14.03 10.91 -14.33
CA GLU A 232 -14.57 11.71 -13.23
C GLU A 232 -13.54 11.85 -12.10
N LYS A 233 -12.83 10.77 -11.76
CA LYS A 233 -11.77 10.82 -10.74
C LYS A 233 -10.56 11.65 -11.16
N ILE A 234 -10.11 11.51 -12.40
CA ILE A 234 -8.98 12.33 -12.90
C ILE A 234 -9.37 13.82 -12.95
N TYR A 235 -10.61 14.13 -13.31
CA TYR A 235 -11.13 15.49 -13.26
C TYR A 235 -11.09 16.06 -11.83
N ASP A 236 -11.59 15.31 -10.84
CA ASP A 236 -11.56 15.70 -9.41
C ASP A 236 -10.12 15.97 -8.94
N PHE A 237 -9.14 15.16 -9.35
CA PHE A 237 -7.72 15.42 -9.04
C PHE A 237 -7.21 16.72 -9.66
N GLY A 238 -7.59 16.99 -10.91
CA GLY A 238 -7.23 18.23 -11.58
C GLY A 238 -7.78 19.44 -10.84
N GLU A 239 -9.07 19.42 -10.48
CA GLU A 239 -9.75 20.50 -9.76
C GLU A 239 -9.15 20.77 -8.38
N LYS A 240 -8.92 19.71 -7.59
CA LYS A 240 -8.30 19.83 -6.27
C LYS A 240 -6.82 20.24 -6.35
N GLY A 241 -6.10 19.67 -7.32
CA GLY A 241 -4.71 19.98 -7.59
C GLY A 241 -4.50 21.45 -7.95
N PHE A 242 -5.44 22.06 -8.67
CA PHE A 242 -5.31 23.43 -9.16
C PHE A 242 -5.14 24.47 -8.05
N LYS A 243 -5.75 24.23 -6.89
CA LYS A 243 -5.63 25.14 -5.74
C LYS A 243 -4.26 25.06 -5.05
N LYS A 244 -3.46 24.04 -5.38
CA LYS A 244 -2.24 23.67 -4.65
C LYS A 244 -1.00 23.72 -5.52
N ASP A 245 -1.05 23.12 -6.71
CA ASP A 245 0.09 22.98 -7.62
C ASP A 245 -0.38 22.79 -9.07
N ASP A 246 0.12 23.66 -9.95
CA ASP A 246 -0.20 23.68 -11.37
C ASP A 246 0.18 22.36 -12.08
N SER A 247 1.20 21.65 -11.58
CA SER A 247 1.66 20.39 -12.19
C SER A 247 0.61 19.29 -12.09
N ILE A 248 -0.13 19.20 -10.97
CA ILE A 248 -1.19 18.22 -10.76
C ILE A 248 -2.30 18.43 -11.80
N SER A 249 -2.73 19.68 -11.99
CA SER A 249 -3.77 20.02 -12.96
C SER A 249 -3.32 19.72 -14.38
N ASN A 250 -2.09 20.09 -14.76
CA ASN A 250 -1.57 19.81 -16.09
C ASN A 250 -1.53 18.30 -16.38
N PHE A 251 -1.02 17.48 -15.45
CA PHE A 251 -0.97 16.03 -15.64
C PHE A 251 -2.35 15.37 -15.67
N SER A 252 -3.29 15.83 -14.84
CA SER A 252 -4.69 15.36 -14.90
C SER A 252 -5.33 15.69 -16.24
N LEU A 253 -5.11 16.89 -16.77
CA LEU A 253 -5.62 17.31 -18.08
C LEU A 253 -5.03 16.46 -19.21
N ASP A 254 -3.70 16.28 -19.23
CA ASP A 254 -3.04 15.43 -20.23
C ASP A 254 -3.57 13.99 -20.18
N THR A 255 -3.79 13.45 -18.98
CA THR A 255 -4.36 12.12 -18.77
C THR A 255 -5.80 12.03 -19.29
N LEU A 256 -6.64 13.03 -19.01
CA LEU A 256 -7.99 13.11 -19.59
C LEU A 256 -7.91 13.09 -21.11
N PHE A 257 -7.08 13.94 -21.72
CA PHE A 257 -6.92 13.96 -23.17
C PHE A 257 -6.55 12.59 -23.76
N GLU A 258 -5.65 11.85 -23.13
CA GLU A 258 -5.29 10.49 -23.57
C GLU A 258 -6.45 9.49 -23.42
N ILE A 259 -7.17 9.52 -22.30
CA ILE A 259 -8.34 8.67 -22.06
C ILE A 259 -9.38 8.89 -23.16
N TYR A 260 -9.71 10.14 -23.47
CA TYR A 260 -10.73 10.45 -24.45
C TYR A 260 -10.27 10.29 -25.90
N ALA A 261 -9.01 10.55 -26.22
CA ALA A 261 -8.44 10.22 -27.54
C ALA A 261 -8.49 8.71 -27.84
N SER A 262 -8.49 7.87 -26.79
CA SER A 262 -8.66 6.43 -26.93
C SER A 262 -10.12 5.99 -27.15
N ARG A 263 -11.08 6.92 -27.12
CA ARG A 263 -12.53 6.69 -27.28
C ARG A 263 -12.94 6.90 -28.73
N ASP A 264 -13.45 5.85 -29.37
CA ASP A 264 -13.82 5.83 -30.81
C ASP A 264 -15.13 6.60 -31.14
N ASN A 265 -15.55 7.57 -30.31
CA ASN A 265 -16.89 8.16 -30.38
C ASN A 265 -16.87 9.70 -30.43
N LYS A 266 -17.07 10.26 -31.63
CA LYS A 266 -17.05 11.70 -31.94
C LYS A 266 -18.02 12.55 -31.09
N ASN A 267 -19.15 12.01 -30.65
CA ASN A 267 -20.12 12.76 -29.84
C ASN A 267 -19.60 13.07 -28.43
N TYR A 268 -18.68 12.28 -27.89
CA TYR A 268 -18.12 12.47 -26.55
C TYR A 268 -16.95 13.46 -26.53
N GLU A 269 -16.23 13.65 -27.63
CA GLU A 269 -15.18 14.69 -27.73
C GLU A 269 -15.75 16.09 -27.52
N LYS A 270 -16.98 16.32 -27.98
CA LYS A 270 -17.68 17.60 -27.80
C LYS A 270 -18.04 17.87 -26.34
N GLU A 271 -18.63 16.90 -25.64
CA GLU A 271 -19.01 17.03 -24.22
C GLU A 271 -17.78 17.12 -23.31
N LEU A 272 -16.74 16.32 -23.60
CA LEU A 272 -15.44 16.43 -22.96
C LEU A 272 -14.89 17.83 -23.06
N ILE A 273 -14.85 18.38 -24.27
CA ILE A 273 -14.21 19.67 -24.48
C ILE A 273 -15.04 20.77 -23.91
N GLN A 274 -16.37 20.68 -23.93
CA GLN A 274 -17.22 21.59 -23.16
C GLN A 274 -16.92 21.52 -21.66
N ASN A 275 -16.68 20.33 -21.09
CA ASN A 275 -16.33 20.18 -19.68
C ASN A 275 -14.90 20.67 -19.37
N LEU A 276 -13.92 20.42 -20.24
CA LEU A 276 -12.54 20.93 -20.12
C LEU A 276 -12.48 22.44 -20.31
N VAL A 277 -13.23 22.96 -21.27
CA VAL A 277 -13.48 24.39 -21.50
C VAL A 277 -14.08 25.00 -20.25
N LYS A 278 -15.15 24.42 -19.72
CA LYS A 278 -15.83 24.91 -18.53
C LYS A 278 -14.89 24.89 -17.34
N TYR A 279 -14.11 23.83 -17.17
CA TYR A 279 -13.06 23.72 -16.17
C TYR A 279 -11.99 24.79 -16.31
N CYS A 280 -11.43 24.99 -17.52
CA CYS A 280 -10.45 26.05 -17.81
C CYS A 280 -11.03 27.45 -17.54
N VAL A 281 -12.31 27.64 -17.82
CA VAL A 281 -13.02 28.90 -17.59
C VAL A 281 -13.28 29.13 -16.10
N GLU A 282 -13.76 28.13 -15.37
CA GLU A 282 -14.02 28.21 -13.93
C GLU A 282 -12.71 28.41 -13.14
N THR A 283 -11.64 27.71 -13.53
CA THR A 283 -10.29 27.89 -12.99
C THR A 283 -9.72 29.28 -13.29
N SER A 284 -9.94 29.84 -14.49
CA SER A 284 -9.53 31.21 -14.81
C SER A 284 -10.27 32.27 -13.97
N LYS A 285 -11.57 32.06 -13.72
CA LYS A 285 -12.40 32.95 -12.91
C LYS A 285 -12.02 32.92 -11.43
N ALA A 286 -11.61 31.76 -10.92
CA ALA A 286 -11.26 31.59 -9.51
C ALA A 286 -9.98 32.33 -9.11
N GLN A 287 -9.09 32.67 -10.05
CA GLN A 287 -7.75 33.15 -9.71
C GLN A 287 -7.49 34.65 -9.85
N ASN A 288 -8.16 35.42 -10.73
CA ASN A 288 -7.72 36.80 -11.06
C ASN A 288 -6.19 36.92 -11.35
N SER A 289 -5.48 35.82 -11.61
CA SER A 289 -4.02 35.71 -11.58
C SER A 289 -3.45 35.32 -12.93
N SER A 290 -2.25 35.81 -13.22
CA SER A 290 -1.51 35.53 -14.47
C SER A 290 -1.14 34.05 -14.62
N SER A 291 -1.12 33.26 -13.54
CA SER A 291 -0.82 31.82 -13.59
C SER A 291 -1.96 31.02 -14.25
N GLY A 292 -3.20 31.22 -13.81
CA GLY A 292 -4.38 30.55 -14.38
C GLY A 292 -4.54 30.84 -15.88
N MET A 293 -4.29 32.07 -16.31
CA MET A 293 -4.22 32.44 -17.73
C MET A 293 -3.14 31.67 -18.50
N ARG A 294 -1.98 31.40 -17.89
CA ARG A 294 -0.88 30.66 -18.52
C ARG A 294 -1.24 29.19 -18.73
N ILE A 295 -1.91 28.58 -17.75
CA ILE A 295 -2.42 27.20 -17.82
C ILE A 295 -3.50 27.07 -18.88
N VAL A 296 -4.49 27.97 -18.87
CA VAL A 296 -5.56 27.98 -19.89
C VAL A 296 -4.99 28.15 -21.29
N ASN A 297 -3.99 29.02 -21.48
CA ASN A 297 -3.32 29.16 -22.77
C ASN A 297 -2.51 27.92 -23.16
N ASN A 298 -1.80 27.27 -22.22
CA ASN A 298 -1.08 26.02 -22.50
C ASN A 298 -2.05 24.89 -22.86
N CYS A 299 -3.17 24.77 -22.15
CA CYS A 299 -4.23 23.82 -22.47
C CYS A 299 -4.82 24.10 -23.86
N LEU A 300 -5.21 25.34 -24.14
CA LEU A 300 -5.68 25.76 -25.46
C LEU A 300 -4.70 25.41 -26.57
N ASN A 301 -3.41 25.70 -26.37
CA ASN A 301 -2.37 25.40 -27.35
C ASN A 301 -2.16 23.90 -27.55
N ASN A 302 -2.25 23.09 -26.49
CA ASN A 302 -2.16 21.63 -26.58
C ASN A 302 -3.39 21.03 -27.30
N ILE A 303 -4.59 21.54 -27.01
CA ILE A 303 -5.82 21.16 -27.72
C ILE A 303 -5.69 21.53 -29.20
N GLU A 304 -5.25 22.75 -29.51
CA GLU A 304 -5.05 23.22 -30.89
C GLU A 304 -4.05 22.35 -31.66
N LYS A 305 -2.88 22.03 -31.08
CA LYS A 305 -1.89 21.15 -31.72
C LYS A 305 -2.44 19.76 -32.05
N ARG A 306 -3.21 19.16 -31.13
CA ARG A 306 -3.83 17.83 -31.37
C ARG A 306 -5.03 17.92 -32.32
N LEU A 307 -5.59 19.11 -32.50
CA LEU A 307 -6.66 19.37 -33.46
C LEU A 307 -6.20 19.62 -34.88
N GLU A 308 -5.02 20.19 -35.06
CA GLU A 308 -4.43 20.31 -36.40
C GLU A 308 -4.30 18.92 -37.06
N SER A 309 -4.24 17.85 -36.25
CA SER A 309 -4.34 16.46 -36.70
C SER A 309 -5.75 15.88 -36.84
N ALA A 310 -6.82 16.53 -36.35
CA ALA A 310 -8.20 16.04 -36.40
C ALA A 310 -9.07 16.87 -37.38
N SER A 311 -9.71 16.23 -38.35
CA SER A 311 -10.37 16.89 -39.48
C SER A 311 -11.78 17.46 -39.21
N ASP A 312 -12.17 17.72 -37.95
CA ASP A 312 -13.55 18.05 -37.60
C ASP A 312 -13.81 19.57 -37.56
N GLU A 313 -14.66 20.06 -38.47
CA GLU A 313 -14.91 21.49 -38.72
C GLU A 313 -15.84 22.12 -37.66
N GLN A 314 -16.78 21.34 -37.11
CA GLN A 314 -17.70 21.81 -36.06
C GLN A 314 -16.94 22.11 -34.75
N PHE A 315 -15.82 21.42 -34.55
CA PHE A 315 -14.97 21.53 -33.38
C PHE A 315 -14.00 22.73 -33.43
N LYS A 316 -13.49 23.06 -34.62
CA LYS A 316 -12.72 24.30 -34.85
C LYS A 316 -13.53 25.54 -34.46
N ASN A 317 -14.85 25.50 -34.65
CA ASN A 317 -15.75 26.58 -34.26
C ASN A 317 -15.90 26.71 -32.74
N SER A 318 -16.10 25.61 -32.00
CA SER A 318 -16.18 25.66 -30.52
C SER A 318 -14.88 26.12 -29.87
N LEU A 319 -13.73 25.78 -30.45
CA LEU A 319 -12.43 26.23 -29.93
C LEU A 319 -12.20 27.72 -30.22
N LYS A 320 -12.63 28.20 -31.39
CA LYS A 320 -12.62 29.62 -31.74
C LYS A 320 -13.49 30.44 -30.77
N GLU A 321 -14.64 29.93 -30.38
CA GLU A 321 -15.50 30.53 -29.34
C GLU A 321 -14.78 30.57 -27.98
N LEU A 322 -14.11 29.49 -27.57
CA LEU A 322 -13.33 29.48 -26.33
C LEU A 322 -12.21 30.51 -26.36
N ARG A 323 -11.45 30.58 -27.46
CA ARG A 323 -10.33 31.50 -27.61
C ARG A 323 -10.80 32.96 -27.53
N ASN A 324 -11.97 33.24 -28.10
CA ASN A 324 -12.62 34.54 -27.99
C ASN A 324 -13.06 34.83 -26.56
N PHE A 325 -13.56 33.82 -25.82
CA PHE A 325 -13.90 33.96 -24.41
C PHE A 325 -12.66 34.23 -23.53
N VAL A 326 -11.57 33.48 -23.72
CA VAL A 326 -10.30 33.69 -23.00
C VAL A 326 -9.68 35.05 -23.33
N LYS A 327 -9.76 35.51 -24.59
CA LYS A 327 -9.34 36.86 -24.97
C LYS A 327 -10.16 37.96 -24.27
N LYS A 328 -11.44 37.73 -24.01
CA LYS A 328 -12.30 38.67 -23.26
C LYS A 328 -12.02 38.70 -21.76
N LEU A 329 -11.34 37.67 -21.23
CA LEU A 329 -10.93 37.59 -19.83
C LEU A 329 -9.54 38.22 -19.57
N LYS A 330 -8.78 38.57 -20.62
CA LYS A 330 -7.51 39.33 -20.51
C LYS A 330 -7.78 40.82 -20.38
#